data_AF-A0A8H7MZA2-F1
#
_entry.id   AF-A0A8H7MZA2-F1
#
_cell.length_a   1.000
_cell.length_b   1.000
_cell.length_c   1.000
_cell.angle_alpha   90.00
_cell.angle_beta   90.00
_cell.angle_gamma   90.00
#
_symmetry.space_group_name_H-M   'P 1'
#
loop_
_entity.id
_entity.type
_entity.pdbx_description
1 polymer ?
#
loop_
_entity_poly.entity_id
_entity_poly.type
_entity_poly.pdbx_seq_one_letter_code
_entity_poly.pdbx_strand_id
1 'polypeptide(L)' 'LAVRFWQVGIEMRPFFNKGSLWVYPVYAAGGASFGYWLQGVDDKQTALLEERKDKLLEKRARKAARDAEALA' A
#
# COMPACT_ATOMS: atom_id res chain seq x y z
N LEU A 1 9.74 -13.10 5.01
CA LEU A 1 10.40 -14.10 5.91
C LEU A 1 9.54 -14.49 7.11
N ALA A 2 8.88 -13.54 7.79
CA ALA A 2 8.01 -13.83 8.93
C ALA A 2 7.03 -14.99 8.67
N VAL A 3 6.39 -15.03 7.50
CA VAL A 3 5.50 -16.12 7.08
C VAL A 3 6.20 -17.49 7.10
N ARG A 4 7.45 -17.58 6.62
CA ARG A 4 8.23 -18.83 6.63
C ARG A 4 8.58 -19.27 8.05
N PHE A 5 8.96 -18.34 8.92
CA PHE A 5 9.23 -18.63 10.34
C PHE A 5 7.97 -19.10 11.05
N TRP A 6 6.83 -18.45 10.82
CA TRP A 6 5.55 -18.84 11.39
C TRP A 6 5.14 -20.24 10.94
N GLN A 7 5.24 -20.53 9.63
CA GLN A 7 4.95 -21.86 9.09
C GLN A 7 5.79 -22.94 9.78
N VAL A 8 7.11 -22.76 9.81
CA VAL A 8 8.03 -23.77 10.36
C VAL A 8 7.87 -23.91 11.88
N GLY A 9 7.52 -22.82 12.57
CA GLY A 9 7.17 -22.83 13.98
C GLY A 9 5.93 -23.68 14.28
N ILE A 10 4.90 -23.60 13.44
CA ILE A 10 3.71 -24.47 13.53
C ILE A 10 4.07 -25.93 13.20
N GLU A 11 4.86 -26.15 12.15
CA GLU A 11 5.29 -27.50 11.73
C GLU A 11 6.27 -28.15 12.74
N MET A 12 6.71 -27.42 13.77
CA MET A 12 7.75 -27.83 14.73
C MET A 12 9.03 -28.34 14.05
N ARG A 13 9.35 -27.81 12.86
CA ARG A 13 10.56 -28.16 12.13
C ARG A 13 11.70 -27.20 12.51
N PRO A 14 12.97 -27.61 12.39
CA PRO A 14 14.09 -26.69 12.62
C PRO A 14 14.02 -25.50 11.64
N PHE A 15 14.19 -24.28 12.15
CA PHE A 15 14.17 -23.07 11.31
C PHE A 15 15.24 -23.10 10.22
N PHE A 16 16.42 -23.62 10.52
CA PHE A 16 17.55 -23.67 9.58
C PHE A 16 17.94 -25.11 9.29
N ASN A 17 17.42 -25.65 8.19
CA ASN A 17 17.86 -26.93 7.63
C ASN A 17 18.54 -26.66 6.28
N LYS A 18 19.78 -27.17 6.10
CA LYS A 18 20.61 -26.94 4.90
C LYS A 18 19.87 -27.24 3.59
N GLY A 19 19.03 -28.28 3.55
CA GLY A 19 18.25 -28.64 2.36
C GLY A 19 17.11 -27.67 2.02
N SER A 20 16.66 -26.86 2.98
CA SER A 20 15.55 -25.91 2.81
C SER A 20 15.96 -24.44 2.91
N LEU A 21 17.25 -24.13 3.04
CA LEU A 21 17.72 -22.73 3.16
C LEU A 21 17.34 -21.88 1.94
N TRP A 22 17.28 -22.48 0.75
CA TRP A 22 16.86 -21.80 -0.48
C TRP A 22 15.39 -21.33 -0.47
N VAL A 23 14.55 -21.88 0.40
CA VAL A 23 13.14 -21.48 0.54
C VAL A 23 13.03 -20.07 1.12
N TYR A 24 13.98 -19.65 1.95
CA TYR A 24 14.00 -18.30 2.53
C TYR A 24 14.04 -17.20 1.48
N PRO A 25 14.99 -17.18 0.52
CA PRO A 25 14.98 -16.19 -0.53
C PRO A 25 13.73 -16.27 -1.43
N VAL A 26 13.10 -17.45 -1.61
CA VAL A 26 11.83 -17.55 -2.35
C VAL A 26 10.69 -16.85 -1.61
N TYR A 27 10.55 -17.06 -0.30
CA TYR A 27 9.56 -16.34 0.52
C TYR A 27 9.87 -14.84 0.61
N ALA A 28 11.16 -14.47 0.62
CA ALA A 28 11.57 -13.07 0.57
C ALA A 28 11.18 -12.43 -0.77
N ALA A 29 11.50 -13.08 -1.89
CA ALA A 29 11.17 -12.61 -3.22
C ALA A 29 9.65 -12.52 -3.44
N GLY A 30 8.89 -13.55 -3.05
CA GLY A 30 7.43 -13.53 -3.14
C GLY A 30 6.79 -12.46 -2.24
N GLY A 31 7.29 -12.29 -1.02
CA GLY A 31 6.83 -11.21 -0.13
C GLY A 31 7.17 -9.82 -0.65
N ALA A 32 8.37 -9.64 -1.21
CA ALA A 32 8.81 -8.37 -1.78
C ALA A 32 8.06 -8.01 -3.06
N SER A 33 7.85 -8.96 -3.97
CA SER A 33 7.10 -8.72 -5.21
C SER A 33 5.63 -8.39 -4.91
N PHE A 34 5.00 -9.12 -4.00
CA PHE A 34 3.66 -8.84 -3.55
C PHE A 34 3.56 -7.47 -2.85
N GLY A 35 4.50 -7.16 -1.94
CA GLY A 35 4.56 -5.86 -1.27
C GLY A 35 4.72 -4.69 -2.23
N TYR A 36 5.59 -4.81 -3.24
CA TYR A 36 5.79 -3.80 -4.27
C TYR A 36 4.53 -3.57 -5.10
N TRP A 37 3.82 -4.64 -5.47
CA TRP A 37 2.53 -4.52 -6.15
C TRP A 37 1.49 -3.80 -5.28
N LEU A 38 1.39 -4.15 -4.00
CA LEU A 38 0.44 -3.56 -3.06
C LEU A 38 0.72 -2.06 -2.85
N GLN A 39 2.00 -1.69 -2.71
CA GLN A 39 2.42 -0.29 -2.68
C GLN A 39 1.96 0.46 -3.93
N GLY A 40 2.17 -0.11 -5.12
CA GLY A 40 1.68 0.50 -6.36
C GLY A 40 0.16 0.61 -6.46
N VAL A 41 -0.61 -0.23 -5.76
CA VAL A 41 -2.07 -0.09 -5.63
C VAL A 41 -2.42 1.07 -4.70
N ASP A 42 -1.75 1.16 -3.56
CA ASP A 42 -1.96 2.23 -2.57
C ASP A 42 -1.64 3.62 -3.15
N ASP A 43 -0.51 3.74 -3.85
CA ASP A 43 -0.08 4.98 -4.51
C ASP A 43 -1.15 5.50 -5.49
N LYS A 44 -1.75 4.59 -6.29
CA LYS A 44 -2.81 4.94 -7.25
C LYS A 44 -4.09 5.39 -6.55
N GLN A 45 -4.46 4.75 -5.44
CA GLN A 45 -5.65 5.12 -4.68
C GLN A 45 -5.48 6.47 -4.01
N THR A 46 -4.32 6.70 -3.40
CA THR A 46 -3.96 7.98 -2.76
C THR A 46 -3.97 9.12 -3.77
N ALA A 47 -3.30 8.95 -4.92
CA ALA A 47 -3.30 9.95 -5.99
C ALA A 47 -4.71 10.31 -6.48
N LEU A 48 -5.59 9.31 -6.62
CA LEU A 48 -6.99 9.54 -7.02
C LEU A 48 -7.79 10.29 -5.95
N LEU A 49 -7.56 10.01 -4.66
CA LEU A 49 -8.20 10.71 -3.56
C LEU A 49 -7.76 12.18 -3.48
N GLU A 50 -6.47 12.43 -3.70
CA GLU A 50 -5.91 13.78 -3.77
C GLU A 50 -6.51 14.57 -4.94
N GLU A 51 -6.55 14.01 -6.14
CA GLU A 51 -7.15 14.66 -7.32
C GLU A 51 -8.62 15.03 -7.06
N ARG A 52 -9.39 14.13 -6.43
CA ARG A 52 -10.80 14.40 -6.08
C ARG A 52 -10.93 15.49 -5.03
N LYS A 53 -10.06 15.50 -4.03
CA LYS A 53 -10.03 16.55 -2.99
C LYS A 53 -9.76 17.91 -3.61
N ASP A 54 -8.79 18.01 -4.52
CA ASP A 54 -8.44 19.28 -5.16
C ASP A 54 -9.60 19.82 -6.01
N LYS A 55 -10.25 18.97 -6.80
CA LYS A 55 -11.46 19.33 -7.56
C LYS A 55 -12.58 19.84 -6.65
N LEU A 56 -12.77 19.22 -5.47
CA LEU A 56 -13.77 19.66 -4.50
C LEU A 56 -13.42 21.01 -3.89
N LEU A 57 -12.15 21.24 -3.53
CA LEU A 57 -11.68 22.51 -2.98
C LEU A 57 -11.80 23.63 -4.00
N GLU A 58 -11.41 23.40 -5.26
CA GLU A 58 -11.57 24.36 -6.35
C GLU A 58 -13.05 24.72 -6.58
N LYS A 59 -13.95 23.72 -6.57
CA LYS A 59 -15.39 23.96 -6.66
C LYS A 59 -15.90 24.81 -5.49
N ARG A 60 -15.44 24.56 -4.26
CA ARG A 60 -15.81 25.35 -3.08
C ARG A 60 -15.28 26.78 -3.16
N ALA A 61 -14.03 26.96 -3.59
CA ALA A 61 -13.43 28.28 -3.79
C ALA A 61 -14.20 29.10 -4.83
N ARG A 62 -14.55 28.50 -5.97
CA ARG A 62 -15.38 29.14 -7.00
C ARG A 62 -16.76 29.54 -6.49
N LYS A 63 -17.39 28.69 -5.67
CA LYS A 63 -18.67 29.02 -5.05
C LYS A 63 -18.51 30.21 -4.09
N ALA A 64 -17.52 30.19 -3.21
CA ALA A 64 -17.27 31.26 -2.26
C ALA A 64 -17.01 32.61 -2.96
N ALA A 65 -16.28 32.62 -4.08
CA ALA A 65 -16.06 33.82 -4.88
C ALA A 65 -17.37 34.39 -5.45
N ARG A 66 -18.24 33.54 -6.03
CA ARG A 66 -19.55 33.96 -6.55
C ARG A 66 -20.47 34.47 -5.44
N ASP A 67 -20.48 33.79 -4.29
CA ASP A 67 -21.29 34.19 -3.15
C ASP A 67 -20.81 35.55 -2.59
N ALA A 68 -19.50 35.83 -2.61
CA ALA A 68 -18.93 37.12 -2.22
C ALA A 68 -19.27 38.24 -3.22
N GLU A 69 -19.17 37.98 -4.53
CA GLU A 69 -19.58 38.92 -5.58
C GLU A 69 -21.07 39.27 -5.51
N ALA A 70 -21.93 38.31 -5.15
CA ALA A 70 -23.38 38.55 -5.01
C ALA A 70 -23.76 39.36 -3.75
N LEU A 71 -22.85 39.46 -2.77
CA LEU A 71 -23.05 40.19 -1.52
C LEU A 71 -22.38 41.59 -1.52
N ALA A 72 -21.61 41.91 -2.55
CA ALA A 72 -20.93 43.20 -2.74
C ALA A 72 -21.78 44.15 -3.61
#